data_AF-A0A6B2LTY9-F1
#
_entry.id   AF-A0A6B2LTY9-F1
#
_cell.length_a   1.000
_cell.length_b   1.000
_cell.length_c   1.000
_cell.angle_alpha   90.00
_cell.angle_beta   90.00
_cell.angle_gamma   90.00
#
_symmetry.space_group_name_H-M   'P 1'
#
loop_
_entity.id
_entity.type
_entity.pdbx_description
1 polymer ?
#
loop_
_entity_poly.entity_id
_entity_poly.type
_entity_poly.pdbx_seq_one_letter_code
_entity_poly.pdbx_strand_id
1 'polypeptide(L)'
;MIVFDVTDPVSFAHVQRWASEIERYAGATVQRVLVGTKCDAVELRRVTPQEAQEFADREGLVYIETSAKSCHNVEELFTHMAGHLKTAHQ
;
A
#
# COMPACT_ATOMS: atom_id res chain seq x y z
N MET A 1 -6.81 -3.16 -1.27
CA MET A 1 -5.44 -3.03 -0.72
C MET A 1 -4.51 -3.87 -1.58
N ILE A 2 -3.34 -3.33 -1.92
CA ILE A 2 -2.28 -4.01 -2.68
C ILE A 2 -1.02 -4.01 -1.80
N VAL A 3 -0.34 -5.14 -1.69
CA VAL A 3 0.74 -5.34 -0.70
C VAL A 3 2.04 -5.75 -1.40
N PHE A 4 3.15 -5.18 -0.97
CA PHE A 4 4.51 -5.58 -1.38
C PHE A 4 5.44 -5.69 -0.16
N ASP A 5 6.63 -6.25 -0.36
CA ASP A 5 7.67 -6.38 0.65
C ASP A 5 8.79 -5.37 0.36
N VAL A 6 9.13 -4.52 1.33
CA VAL A 6 10.15 -3.46 1.14
C VAL A 6 11.55 -4.02 0.91
N THR A 7 11.77 -5.30 1.18
CA THR A 7 13.04 -6.02 0.95
C THR A 7 13.08 -6.73 -0.41
N ASP A 8 11.94 -6.83 -1.10
CA ASP A 8 11.82 -7.51 -2.39
C ASP A 8 11.37 -6.55 -3.51
N PRO A 9 12.31 -6.01 -4.32
CA PRO A 9 11.98 -5.09 -5.40
C PRO A 9 11.18 -5.76 -6.53
N VAL A 10 11.24 -7.09 -6.67
CA VAL A 10 10.42 -7.83 -7.65
C VAL A 10 8.95 -7.79 -7.25
N SER A 11 8.66 -7.93 -5.94
CA SER A 11 7.30 -7.77 -5.42
C SER A 11 6.73 -6.38 -5.70
N PHE A 12 7.55 -5.34 -5.57
CA PHE A 12 7.15 -3.97 -5.87
C PHE A 12 6.88 -3.76 -7.38
N ALA A 13 7.76 -4.27 -8.25
CA ALA A 13 7.55 -4.21 -9.70
C ALA A 13 6.26 -4.91 -10.14
N HIS A 14 5.92 -6.06 -9.52
CA HIS A 14 4.64 -6.71 -9.77
C HIS A 14 3.46 -5.83 -9.36
N VAL A 15 3.51 -5.21 -8.17
CA VAL A 15 2.46 -4.30 -7.70
C VAL A 15 2.28 -3.10 -8.64
N GLN A 16 3.37 -2.54 -9.17
CA GLN A 16 3.30 -1.45 -10.15
C GLN A 16 2.51 -1.85 -11.39
N ARG A 17 2.74 -3.07 -11.90
CA ARG A 17 1.98 -3.60 -13.04
C ARG A 17 0.51 -3.84 -12.71
N TRP A 18 0.23 -4.42 -11.54
CA TRP A 18 -1.13 -4.75 -11.11
C TRP A 18 -1.99 -3.52 -10.81
N ALA A 19 -1.42 -2.48 -10.20
CA ALA A 19 -2.17 -1.27 -9.85
C ALA A 19 -2.75 -0.57 -11.09
N SER A 20 -1.96 -0.44 -12.15
CA SER A 20 -2.40 0.16 -13.41
C SER A 20 -3.42 -0.72 -14.15
N GLU A 21 -3.40 -2.04 -13.96
CA GLU A 21 -4.47 -2.92 -14.46
C GLU A 21 -5.77 -2.76 -13.67
N ILE A 22 -5.68 -2.65 -12.34
CA ILE A 22 -6.85 -2.45 -11.46
C ILE A 22 -7.56 -1.13 -11.77
N GLU A 23 -6.84 -0.07 -12.14
CA GLU A 23 -7.46 1.19 -12.62
C GLU A 23 -8.42 0.99 -13.79
N ARG A 24 -8.15 0.05 -14.69
CA ARG A 24 -8.99 -0.16 -15.88
C ARG A 24 -10.31 -0.87 -15.56
N TYR A 25 -10.40 -1.54 -14.42
CA TYR A 25 -11.55 -2.38 -14.04
C TYR A 25 -12.27 -1.91 -12.77
N ALA A 26 -11.60 -1.16 -11.89
CA ALA A 26 -12.18 -0.63 -10.67
C ALA A 26 -12.94 0.69 -10.97
N GLY A 27 -14.23 0.73 -10.66
CA GLY A 27 -15.00 1.97 -10.70
C GLY A 27 -14.43 3.02 -9.73
N ALA A 28 -14.66 4.31 -10.04
CA ALA A 28 -14.10 5.48 -9.35
C ALA A 28 -14.41 5.59 -7.83
N THR A 29 -15.17 4.65 -7.27
CA THR A 29 -15.67 4.67 -5.88
C THR A 29 -14.77 3.90 -4.90
N VAL A 30 -13.78 3.14 -5.36
CA VAL A 30 -12.96 2.30 -4.48
C VAL A 30 -11.67 3.01 -4.07
N GLN A 31 -11.57 3.38 -2.78
CA GLN A 31 -10.32 3.81 -2.16
C GLN A 31 -9.31 2.66 -2.16
N ARG A 32 -8.11 2.92 -2.68
CA ARG A 32 -7.05 1.91 -2.83
C ARG A 32 -5.85 2.29 -1.99
N VAL A 33 -5.30 1.29 -1.31
CA VAL A 33 -4.17 1.43 -0.39
C VAL A 33 -3.04 0.52 -0.84
N LEU A 34 -1.85 1.09 -1.00
CA LEU A 34 -0.57 0.41 -1.20
C LEU A 34 0.05 0.16 0.17
N VAL A 35 0.47 -1.08 0.44
CA VAL A 35 1.04 -1.47 1.73
C VAL A 35 2.43 -2.06 1.55
N GLY A 36 3.44 -1.39 2.11
CA GLY A 36 4.81 -1.91 2.20
C GLY A 36 4.99 -2.71 3.50
N THR A 37 5.29 -3.99 3.41
CA THR A 37 5.48 -4.86 4.58
C THR A 37 6.96 -5.04 4.94
N LYS A 38 7.23 -5.46 6.17
CA LYS A 38 8.59 -5.69 6.72
C LYS A 38 9.43 -4.42 6.82
N CYS A 39 8.81 -3.28 7.10
CA CYS A 39 9.53 -2.01 7.27
C CYS A 39 10.56 -2.02 8.41
N ASP A 40 10.47 -3.00 9.33
CA ASP A 40 11.46 -3.25 10.38
C ASP A 40 12.81 -3.77 9.87
N ALA A 41 12.86 -4.35 8.66
CA ALA A 41 14.07 -4.91 8.07
C ALA A 41 14.93 -3.83 7.37
N VAL A 42 15.30 -2.77 8.10
CA VAL A 42 16.00 -1.58 7.57
C VAL A 42 17.25 -1.95 6.76
N GLU A 43 18.08 -2.86 7.28
CA GLU A 43 19.32 -3.31 6.62
C GLU A 43 19.10 -4.12 5.33
N LEU A 44 17.92 -4.71 5.18
CA LEU A 44 17.55 -5.52 4.00
C LEU A 44 16.65 -4.74 3.05
N ARG A 45 16.35 -3.47 3.35
CA ARG A 45 15.47 -2.64 2.53
C ARG A 45 16.05 -2.48 1.14
N ARG A 46 15.21 -2.73 0.14
CA ARG A 46 15.52 -2.60 -1.29
C ARG A 46 14.58 -1.65 -2.02
N VAL A 47 13.46 -1.29 -1.40
CA VAL A 47 12.52 -0.28 -1.87
C VAL A 47 12.41 0.80 -0.82
N THR A 48 12.72 2.03 -1.19
CA THR A 48 12.67 3.15 -0.28
C THR A 48 11.24 3.63 -0.05
N PRO A 49 10.93 4.24 1.11
CA PRO A 49 9.62 4.83 1.34
C PRO A 49 9.30 5.91 0.31
N GLN A 50 10.31 6.67 -0.14
CA GLN A 50 10.14 7.72 -1.15
C GLN A 50 9.70 7.12 -2.50
N GLU A 51 10.38 6.10 -3.01
CA GLU A 51 10.01 5.45 -4.27
C GLU A 51 8.59 4.87 -4.24
N ALA A 52 8.19 4.30 -3.10
CA ALA A 52 6.86 3.76 -2.90
C ALA A 52 5.79 4.86 -2.78
N GLN A 53 6.10 5.98 -2.11
CA GLN A 53 5.22 7.14 -2.00
C GLN A 53 5.01 7.82 -3.36
N GLU A 54 6.07 8.04 -4.13
CA GLU A 54 5.98 8.64 -5.47
C GLU A 54 5.11 7.80 -6.42
N PHE A 55 5.22 6.47 -6.31
CA PHE A 55 4.35 5.57 -7.04
C PHE A 55 2.89 5.66 -6.56
N ALA A 56 2.66 5.67 -5.25
CA ALA A 56 1.31 5.79 -4.70
C ALA A 56 0.62 7.09 -5.11
N ASP A 57 1.32 8.22 -5.04
CA ASP A 57 0.80 9.53 -5.44
C ASP A 57 0.42 9.56 -6.93
N ARG A 58 1.23 8.93 -7.79
CA ARG A 58 0.97 8.85 -9.23
C ARG A 58 -0.28 8.04 -9.57
N GLU A 59 -0.52 6.94 -8.87
CA GLU A 59 -1.67 6.05 -9.10
C GLU A 59 -2.88 6.40 -8.20
N GLY A 60 -2.81 7.51 -7.46
CA GLY A 60 -3.88 7.94 -6.54
C GLY A 60 -4.16 6.94 -5.41
N LEU A 61 -3.11 6.29 -4.89
CA LEU A 61 -3.17 5.31 -3.81
C LEU A 61 -2.74 5.97 -2.49
N VAL A 62 -3.32 5.52 -1.39
CA VAL A 62 -2.77 5.80 -0.05
C VAL A 62 -1.62 4.84 0.22
N TYR A 63 -0.47 5.32 0.67
CA TYR A 63 0.66 4.46 1.03
C TYR A 63 0.80 4.31 2.56
N ILE A 64 0.95 3.07 3.02
CA ILE A 64 1.17 2.73 4.43
C ILE A 64 2.27 1.67 4.52
N GLU A 65 3.25 1.87 5.41
CA GLU A 65 4.20 0.81 5.77
C GLU A 65 3.76 0.08 7.02
N THR A 66 3.88 -1.25 7.04
CA THR A 66 3.53 -2.10 8.17
C THR A 66 4.64 -3.10 8.48
N SER A 67 4.69 -3.53 9.75
CA SER A 67 5.47 -4.70 10.14
C SER A 67 4.58 -5.67 10.90
N ALA A 68 4.34 -6.84 10.30
CA ALA A 68 3.67 -7.94 10.96
C ALA A 68 4.49 -8.48 12.15
N LYS A 69 5.82 -8.29 12.14
CA LYS A 69 6.72 -8.78 13.18
C LYS A 69 6.67 -7.91 14.44
N SER A 70 6.55 -6.59 14.29
CA SER A 70 6.45 -5.65 15.42
C SER A 70 5.03 -5.14 15.68
N CYS A 71 4.02 -5.67 14.97
CA CYS A 71 2.64 -5.17 14.96
C CYS A 71 2.53 -3.67 14.62
N HIS A 72 3.53 -3.11 13.95
CA HIS A 72 3.59 -1.69 13.65
C HIS A 72 2.65 -1.33 12.48
N ASN A 73 1.85 -0.27 12.66
CA ASN A 73 0.90 0.31 11.70
C ASN A 73 -0.21 -0.61 11.16
N VAL A 74 -0.39 -1.80 11.74
CA VAL A 74 -1.48 -2.70 11.36
C VAL A 74 -2.84 -2.10 11.76
N GLU A 75 -2.94 -1.54 12.96
CA GLU A 75 -4.20 -0.96 13.47
C GLU A 75 -4.59 0.34 12.74
N GLU A 76 -3.59 1.15 12.36
CA GLU A 76 -3.79 2.37 11.56
C GLU A 76 -4.29 2.03 10.15
N LEU A 77 -3.72 1.02 9.50
CA LEU A 77 -4.19 0.50 8.21
C LEU A 77 -5.66 0.07 8.28
N PHE A 78 -6.04 -0.71 9.30
CA PHE A 78 -7.44 -1.15 9.48
C PHE A 78 -8.37 0.00 9.82
N THR A 79 -7.95 0.96 10.64
CA THR A 79 -8.74 2.14 11.00
C THR A 79 -8.98 3.03 9.79
N HIS A 80 -7.96 3.23 8.95
CA HIS A 80 -8.07 4.01 7.72
C HIS A 80 -9.06 3.36 6.75
N MET A 81 -8.95 2.04 6.53
CA MET A 81 -9.91 1.31 5.70
C MET A 81 -11.34 1.34 6.26
N ALA A 82 -11.51 1.17 7.58
CA ALA A 82 -12.83 1.15 8.23
C ALA A 82 -13.50 2.54 8.28
N GLY A 83 -12.72 3.61 8.42
CA GLY A 83 -13.20 4.99 8.37
C GLY A 83 -13.81 5.33 7.02
N HIS A 84 -13.13 4.96 5.93
CA HIS A 84 -13.62 5.22 4.57
C HIS A 84 -14.87 4.42 4.19
N LEU A 85 -15.01 3.18 4.68
CA LEU A 85 -16.23 2.37 4.48
C LEU A 85 -17.49 3.02 5.08
N LYS A 86 -17.37 3.77 6.19
CA LYS A 86 -18.52 4.45 6.82
C LYS A 86 -18.99 5.68 6.04
N THR A 87 -18.09 6.37 5.35
CA THR A 87 -18.41 7.55 4.52
C THR A 87 -18.97 7.19 3.15
N ALA A 88 -18.70 6.00 2.62
CA ALA A 88 -19.21 5.56 1.32
C ALA A 88 -20.68 5.05 1.37
N HIS A 89 -21.36 5.16 2.51
CA HIS A 89 -22.75 4.71 2.73
C HIS A 89 -23.63 5.80 3.37
N GLN A 90 -23.30 7.08 3.20
CA GLN A 90 -24.21 8.20 3.47
C GLN A 90 -24.57 8.93 2.19
#